data_AF-B3LPN5-F1
#
_entry.id   AF-B3LPN5-F1
#
_cell.length_a   1.000
_cell.length_b   1.000
_cell.length_c   1.000
_cell.angle_alpha   90.00
_cell.angle_beta   90.00
_cell.angle_gamma   90.00
#
_symmetry.space_group_name_H-M   'P 1'
#
loop_
_entity.id
_entity.type
_entity.pdbx_description
1 polymer ?
#
loop_
_entity_poly.entity_id
_entity_poly.type
_entity_poly.pdbx_seq_one_letter_code
_entity_poly.pdbx_strand_id
1 'polypeptide(L)'
;MIDLYNYSNLEGLLDGLTDLNRIPKEYSAVLEPYFQNIARNAHLKSRALKICRSNFHKWNEEGAKTVNPEIIRRCLNLWYVLKGKEYKKLKDPPPADNIIKDEIDVSYVKNLNVVRLEFDEFGKLISNPLENLILEEVEVNDFIQE
;
A
#
# COMPACT_ATOMS: atom_id res chain seq x y z
N MET A 1 22.80 5.80 -22.15
CA MET A 1 21.86 5.77 -21.01
C MET A 1 22.60 6.32 -19.81
N ILE A 2 22.14 7.44 -19.24
CA ILE A 2 22.65 7.91 -17.94
C ILE A 2 22.21 6.87 -16.91
N ASP A 3 23.15 6.31 -16.14
CA ASP A 3 22.80 5.39 -15.06
C ASP A 3 22.12 6.18 -13.94
N LEU A 4 20.80 6.30 -14.04
CA LEU A 4 19.94 6.98 -13.07
C LEU A 4 20.01 6.31 -11.68
N TYR A 5 20.53 5.08 -11.59
CA TYR A 5 20.66 4.32 -10.35
C TYR A 5 22.07 4.35 -9.76
N ASN A 6 22.97 5.17 -10.31
CA ASN A 6 24.28 5.34 -9.70
C ASN A 6 24.14 5.93 -8.28
N TYR A 7 25.13 5.65 -7.43
CA TYR A 7 25.11 6.01 -6.02
C TYR A 7 24.85 7.51 -5.78
N SER A 8 25.52 8.39 -6.55
CA SER A 8 25.41 9.85 -6.42
C SER A 8 24.01 10.37 -6.74
N ASN A 9 23.34 9.79 -7.74
CA ASN A 9 21.97 10.16 -8.10
C ASN A 9 20.98 9.72 -7.03
N LEU A 10 21.14 8.52 -6.47
CA LEU A 10 20.30 8.03 -5.37
C LEU A 10 20.53 8.81 -4.08
N GLU A 11 21.76 9.26 -3.84
CA GLU A 11 22.10 10.14 -2.73
C GLU A 11 21.41 11.50 -2.88
N GLY A 12 21.50 12.11 -4.06
CA GLY A 12 20.80 13.36 -4.39
C GLY A 12 19.28 13.23 -4.28
N LEU A 13 18.72 12.06 -4.64
CA LEU A 13 17.29 11.77 -4.45
C LEU A 13 16.92 11.78 -2.96
N LEU A 14 17.72 11.16 -2.09
CA LEU A 14 17.46 11.18 -0.65
C LEU A 14 17.55 12.60 -0.07
N ASP A 15 18.47 13.42 -0.56
CA ASP A 15 18.58 14.84 -0.17
C ASP A 15 17.40 15.69 -0.62
N GLY A 16 16.80 15.34 -1.76
CA GLY A 16 15.60 15.99 -2.28
C GLY A 16 14.29 15.41 -1.78
N LEU A 17 14.29 14.26 -1.08
CA LEU A 17 13.08 13.47 -0.82
C LEU A 17 11.97 14.27 -0.11
N THR A 18 12.38 15.13 0.82
CA THR A 18 11.50 15.96 1.64
C THR A 18 11.29 17.37 1.08
N ASP A 19 11.92 17.70 -0.05
CA ASP A 19 11.81 19.00 -0.70
C ASP A 19 10.90 18.87 -1.93
N LEU A 20 9.65 19.32 -1.78
CA LEU A 20 8.65 19.26 -2.86
C LEU A 20 8.95 20.19 -4.03
N ASN A 21 9.87 21.15 -3.87
CA ASN A 21 10.33 21.98 -5.00
C ASN A 21 11.39 21.24 -5.83
N ARG A 22 12.20 20.38 -5.19
CA ARG A 22 13.19 19.53 -5.88
C ARG A 22 12.55 18.31 -6.52
N ILE A 23 11.62 17.68 -5.82
CA ILE A 23 10.86 16.54 -6.33
C ILE A 23 9.38 16.88 -6.21
N PRO A 24 8.77 17.44 -7.27
CA PRO A 24 7.34 17.73 -7.30
C PRO A 24 6.48 16.49 -7.01
N LYS A 25 5.29 16.70 -6.44
CA LYS A 25 4.38 15.61 -6.00
C LYS A 25 3.98 14.68 -7.14
N GLU A 26 3.96 15.18 -8.37
CA GLU A 26 3.60 14.45 -9.59
C GLU A 26 4.56 13.29 -9.86
N TYR A 27 5.81 13.39 -9.38
CA TYR A 27 6.80 12.34 -9.54
C TYR A 27 6.72 11.25 -8.46
N SER A 28 5.90 11.41 -7.41
CA SER A 28 5.85 10.45 -6.30
C SER A 28 5.51 9.02 -6.75
N ALA A 29 4.63 8.87 -7.74
CA ALA A 29 4.23 7.58 -8.28
C ALA A 29 5.36 6.83 -9.00
N VAL A 30 6.39 7.54 -9.48
CA VAL A 30 7.52 6.96 -10.24
C VAL A 30 8.78 6.78 -9.40
N LEU A 31 8.73 7.05 -8.09
CA LEU A 31 9.89 6.94 -7.20
C LEU A 31 10.22 5.51 -6.76
N GLU A 32 9.27 4.57 -6.86
CA GLU A 32 9.43 3.21 -6.33
C GLU A 32 10.69 2.48 -6.86
N PRO A 33 11.00 2.49 -8.17
CA PRO A 33 12.23 1.86 -8.68
C PRO A 33 13.51 2.42 -8.04
N TYR A 34 13.54 3.73 -7.72
CA TYR A 34 14.68 4.33 -7.03
C TYR A 34 14.77 3.87 -5.57
N PHE A 35 13.62 3.71 -4.90
CA PHE A 35 13.56 3.17 -3.54
C PHE A 35 14.07 1.72 -3.49
N GLN A 36 13.74 0.91 -4.49
CA GLN A 36 14.25 -0.45 -4.61
C GLN A 36 15.78 -0.47 -4.79
N ASN A 37 16.34 0.46 -5.56
CA ASN A 37 17.79 0.57 -5.71
C ASN A 37 18.48 1.11 -4.45
N ILE A 38 17.87 2.06 -3.73
CA ILE A 38 18.32 2.50 -2.40
C ILE A 38 18.34 1.32 -1.42
N ALA A 39 17.35 0.43 -1.47
CA ALA A 39 17.25 -0.73 -0.58
C ALA A 39 18.41 -1.72 -0.75
N ARG A 40 19.03 -1.77 -1.94
CA ARG A 40 20.17 -2.64 -2.26
C ARG A 40 21.50 -2.12 -1.71
N ASN A 41 21.59 -0.83 -1.37
CA ASN A 41 22.79 -0.22 -0.79
C ASN A 41 22.63 -0.01 0.73
N ALA A 42 23.47 -0.65 1.54
CA ALA A 42 23.36 -0.59 3.00
C ALA A 42 23.49 0.83 3.58
N HIS A 43 24.36 1.66 3.01
CA HIS A 43 24.57 3.05 3.46
C HIS A 43 23.35 3.91 3.13
N LEU A 44 22.87 3.87 1.89
CA LEU A 44 21.68 4.62 1.46
C LEU A 44 20.43 4.15 2.22
N LYS A 45 20.27 2.84 2.43
CA LYS A 45 19.19 2.26 3.26
C LYS A 45 19.21 2.81 4.68
N SER A 46 20.38 2.86 5.33
CA SER A 46 20.51 3.41 6.68
C SER A 46 20.12 4.89 6.74
N ARG A 47 20.58 5.69 5.78
CA ARG A 47 20.23 7.12 5.66
C ARG A 47 18.75 7.33 5.41
N ALA A 48 18.17 6.60 4.45
CA ALA A 48 16.74 6.64 4.15
C ALA A 48 15.88 6.36 5.38
N LEU A 49 16.23 5.34 6.18
CA LEU A 49 15.53 5.04 7.43
C LEU A 49 15.62 6.18 8.45
N LYS A 50 16.75 6.87 8.55
CA LYS A 50 16.89 8.05 9.42
C LYS A 50 15.96 9.19 8.96
N ILE A 51 15.91 9.46 7.66
CA ILE A 51 15.04 10.48 7.06
C ILE A 51 13.56 10.15 7.35
N CYS A 52 13.12 8.93 7.04
CA CYS A 52 11.72 8.53 7.30
C CYS A 52 11.37 8.65 8.79
N ARG A 53 12.23 8.15 9.69
CA ARG A 53 11.99 8.23 11.15
C ARG A 53 11.88 9.67 11.64
N SER A 54 12.74 10.57 11.17
CA SER A 54 12.69 11.98 11.55
C SER A 54 11.37 12.62 11.13
N ASN A 55 10.90 12.35 9.91
CA ASN A 55 9.62 12.88 9.44
C ASN A 55 8.41 12.26 10.14
N PHE A 56 8.44 10.94 10.43
CA PHE A 56 7.40 10.29 11.23
C PHE A 56 7.32 10.84 12.65
N HIS A 57 8.47 11.16 13.25
CA HIS A 57 8.50 11.77 14.58
C HIS A 57 7.84 13.16 14.56
N LYS A 58 8.25 14.03 13.63
CA LYS A 58 7.67 15.37 13.45
C LYS A 58 6.16 15.32 13.19
N TRP A 59 5.71 14.36 12.37
CA TRP A 59 4.29 14.14 12.11
C TRP A 59 3.55 13.67 13.37
N ASN A 60 4.13 12.77 14.17
CA ASN A 60 3.48 12.31 15.39
C ASN A 60 3.37 13.38 16.49
N GLU A 61 4.22 14.41 16.43
CA GLU A 61 4.20 15.54 17.37
C GLU A 61 3.17 16.60 16.97
N GLU A 62 3.17 17.01 15.69
CA GLU A 62 2.39 18.18 15.23
C GLU A 62 1.55 17.93 13.97
N GLY A 63 1.59 16.72 13.42
CA GLY A 63 0.80 16.30 12.26
C GLY A 63 1.11 17.10 11.00
N ALA A 64 0.06 17.44 10.26
CA ALA A 64 0.14 18.20 9.01
C ALA A 64 0.65 19.65 9.19
N LYS A 65 0.81 20.15 10.42
CA LYS A 65 1.34 21.49 10.68
C LYS A 65 2.85 21.58 10.40
N THR A 66 3.59 20.49 10.60
CA THR A 66 5.06 20.49 10.48
C THR A 66 5.57 19.77 9.26
N VAL A 67 4.86 18.72 8.81
CA VAL A 67 5.30 17.90 7.68
C VAL A 67 4.18 17.82 6.66
N ASN A 68 4.53 18.09 5.40
CA ASN A 68 3.57 17.94 4.32
C ASN A 68 3.11 16.46 4.21
N PRO A 69 1.80 16.18 4.10
CA PRO A 69 1.27 14.83 3.91
C PRO A 69 1.97 14.01 2.82
N GLU A 70 2.37 14.66 1.72
CA GLU A 70 3.06 14.01 0.61
C GLU A 70 4.45 13.49 0.97
N ILE A 71 5.18 14.22 1.82
CA ILE A 71 6.47 13.78 2.35
C ILE A 71 6.27 12.51 3.18
N ILE A 72 5.20 12.46 3.98
CA ILE A 72 4.86 11.29 4.78
C ILE A 72 4.49 10.10 3.91
N ARG A 73 3.69 10.29 2.84
CA ARG A 73 3.38 9.24 1.88
C ARG A 73 4.64 8.66 1.23
N ARG A 74 5.55 9.53 0.76
CA ARG A 74 6.86 9.10 0.24
C ARG A 74 7.65 8.30 1.27
N CYS A 75 7.68 8.77 2.51
CA CYS A 75 8.37 8.07 3.60
C CYS A 75 7.72 6.72 3.93
N LEU A 76 6.39 6.59 3.86
CA LEU A 76 5.67 5.34 4.05
C LEU A 76 5.97 4.34 2.92
N ASN A 77 5.93 4.80 1.66
CA ASN A 77 6.28 3.97 0.49
C ASN A 77 7.74 3.49 0.58
N LEU A 78 8.68 4.40 0.85
CA LEU A 78 10.08 4.06 1.04
C LEU A 78 10.26 3.11 2.23
N TRP A 79 9.58 3.34 3.35
CA TRP A 79 9.63 2.44 4.50
C TRP A 79 9.17 1.02 4.15
N TYR A 80 8.05 0.89 3.43
CA TYR A 80 7.53 -0.38 2.99
C TYR A 80 8.57 -1.13 2.14
N VAL A 81 9.19 -0.46 1.17
CA VAL A 81 10.27 -1.05 0.35
C VAL A 81 11.48 -1.46 1.19
N LEU A 82 11.89 -0.67 2.18
CA LEU A 82 13.08 -0.96 3.00
C LEU A 82 12.88 -2.04 4.06
N LYS A 83 11.66 -2.19 4.58
CA LYS A 83 11.32 -3.06 5.72
C LYS A 83 10.41 -4.23 5.37
N GLY A 84 9.79 -4.23 4.19
CA GLY A 84 8.81 -5.23 3.75
C GLY A 84 7.51 -5.21 4.55
N LYS A 85 7.24 -4.14 5.31
CA LYS A 85 6.04 -4.01 6.14
C LYS A 85 5.67 -2.56 6.37
N GLU A 86 4.38 -2.33 6.57
CA GLU A 86 3.82 -1.02 6.86
C GLU A 86 4.31 -0.43 8.20
N TYR A 87 4.37 0.89 8.28
CA TYR A 87 4.71 1.60 9.51
C TYR A 87 3.46 1.90 10.33
N LYS A 88 3.17 1.03 11.31
CA LYS A 88 1.94 1.09 12.13
C LYS A 88 1.93 2.12 13.27
N LYS A 89 3.04 2.85 13.49
CA LYS A 89 3.19 3.77 14.63
C LYS A 89 2.86 5.23 14.29
N LEU A 90 2.36 5.49 13.09
CA LEU A 90 1.97 6.84 12.68
C LEU A 90 0.59 7.16 13.25
N LYS A 91 0.47 8.27 13.98
CA LYS A 91 -0.82 8.81 14.39
C LYS A 91 -1.46 9.49 13.18
N ASP A 92 -2.73 9.22 12.94
CA ASP A 92 -3.53 9.85 11.88
C ASP A 92 -2.79 9.93 10.53
N PRO A 93 -2.49 8.77 9.89
CA PRO A 93 -1.78 8.76 8.62
C PRO A 93 -2.52 9.59 7.56
N PRO A 94 -1.80 10.20 6.59
CA PRO A 94 -2.47 10.87 5.48
C PRO A 94 -3.34 9.87 4.73
N PRO A 95 -4.51 10.30 4.21
CA PRO A 95 -5.36 9.42 3.42
C PRO A 95 -4.55 8.86 2.25
N ALA A 96 -4.65 7.55 2.03
CA ALA A 96 -4.17 6.95 0.80
C ALA A 96 -4.95 7.58 -0.35
N ASP A 97 -4.26 7.87 -1.46
CA ASP A 97 -4.98 8.21 -2.68
C ASP A 97 -5.86 6.99 -3.02
N ASN A 98 -7.11 7.22 -3.44
CA ASN A 98 -7.98 6.14 -3.88
C ASN A 98 -7.25 5.36 -4.96
N ILE A 99 -6.78 4.16 -4.63
CA ILE A 99 -6.14 3.28 -5.59
C ILE A 99 -7.27 2.74 -6.47
N ILE A 100 -7.63 3.47 -7.51
CA ILE A 100 -8.23 2.85 -8.68
C ILE A 100 -7.06 2.16 -9.39
N LYS A 101 -6.76 0.94 -8.94
CA LYS A 101 -5.80 0.04 -9.61
C LYS A 101 -6.52 -0.48 -10.86
N ASP A 102 -6.53 0.35 -11.89
CA ASP A 102 -7.26 0.16 -13.14
C ASP A 102 -8.78 0.02 -12.95
N GLU A 103 -9.56 0.77 -13.73
CA GLU A 103 -10.89 0.27 -14.08
C GLU A 103 -10.65 -0.98 -14.92
N ILE A 104 -10.62 -2.14 -14.27
CA ILE A 104 -10.77 -3.39 -14.99
C ILE A 104 -12.18 -3.36 -15.55
N ASP A 105 -12.30 -3.26 -16.87
CA ASP A 105 -13.57 -3.50 -17.52
C ASP A 105 -14.00 -4.94 -17.24
N VAL A 106 -14.86 -5.11 -16.24
CA VAL A 106 -15.44 -6.40 -15.85
C VAL A 106 -16.39 -6.95 -16.92
N SER A 107 -16.67 -6.22 -18.01
CA SER A 107 -17.43 -6.76 -19.14
C SER A 107 -16.77 -8.02 -19.72
N TYR A 108 -15.44 -8.10 -19.74
CA TYR A 108 -14.69 -9.30 -20.13
C TYR A 108 -14.86 -10.46 -19.14
N VAL A 109 -15.10 -10.16 -17.85
CA VAL A 109 -15.27 -11.18 -16.81
C VAL A 109 -16.69 -11.77 -16.82
N LYS A 110 -17.71 -11.02 -17.27
CA LYS A 110 -19.09 -11.55 -17.38
C LYS A 110 -19.21 -12.79 -18.29
N ASN A 111 -18.30 -12.96 -19.24
CA ASN A 111 -18.27 -14.13 -20.14
C ASN A 111 -17.39 -15.27 -19.65
N LEU A 112 -16.65 -15.07 -18.56
CA LEU A 112 -15.98 -16.18 -17.90
C LEU A 112 -17.01 -16.77 -16.94
N ASN A 113 -17.51 -17.98 -17.25
CA ASN A 113 -18.19 -18.85 -16.29
C ASN A 113 -17.20 -19.27 -15.19
N VAL A 114 -16.62 -18.31 -14.47
CA VAL A 114 -15.75 -18.57 -13.32
C VAL A 114 -16.69 -18.97 -12.19
N VAL A 115 -16.99 -20.26 -12.14
CA VAL A 115 -17.52 -20.86 -10.93
C VAL A 115 -16.45 -20.65 -9.86
N ARG A 116 -16.82 -20.02 -8.75
CA ARG A 116 -15.93 -19.89 -7.59
C ARG A 116 -15.52 -21.31 -7.19
N LEU A 117 -14.24 -21.64 -7.39
CA LEU A 117 -13.67 -22.90 -6.95
C LEU A 117 -13.48 -22.82 -5.43
N GLU A 118 -14.17 -23.67 -4.69
CA GLU A 118 -13.97 -23.83 -3.25
C GLU A 118 -13.21 -25.13 -2.99
N PHE A 119 -12.42 -25.14 -1.91
CA PHE A 119 -11.52 -26.23 -1.58
C PHE A 119 -11.77 -26.68 -0.13
N ASP A 120 -11.65 -27.98 0.11
CA ASP A 120 -11.70 -28.53 1.46
C ASP A 120 -10.46 -28.17 2.29
N GLU A 121 -10.43 -28.55 3.56
CA GLU A 121 -9.31 -28.31 4.48
C GLU A 121 -7.99 -28.99 4.05
N PHE A 122 -8.04 -29.90 3.07
CA PHE A 122 -6.90 -30.58 2.47
C PHE A 122 -6.52 -30.03 1.09
N GLY A 123 -7.21 -29.00 0.60
CA GLY A 123 -6.95 -28.37 -0.69
C GLY A 123 -7.53 -29.10 -1.90
N LYS A 124 -8.48 -30.03 -1.72
CA LYS A 124 -9.21 -30.66 -2.83
C LYS A 124 -10.40 -29.83 -3.25
N LEU A 125 -10.70 -29.82 -4.55
CA LEU A 125 -11.83 -29.09 -5.10
C LEU A 125 -13.16 -29.67 -4.58
N ILE A 126 -14.03 -28.80 -4.05
CA ILE A 126 -15.39 -29.13 -3.64
C ILE A 126 -16.29 -29.01 -4.88
N SER A 127 -16.88 -30.12 -5.33
CA SER A 127 -17.74 -30.16 -6.52
C SER A 127 -19.08 -29.43 -6.33
N ASN A 128 -19.54 -29.30 -5.09
CA ASN A 128 -20.78 -28.59 -4.74
C ASN A 128 -20.60 -27.84 -3.40
N PRO A 129 -19.97 -26.65 -3.41
CA PRO A 129 -19.72 -25.90 -2.17
C PRO A 129 -20.98 -25.55 -1.39
N LEU A 130 -22.11 -25.44 -2.09
CA LEU A 130 -23.39 -25.08 -1.49
C LEU A 130 -24.17 -26.31 -0.96
N GLU A 131 -23.64 -27.53 -1.08
CA GLU A 131 -24.36 -28.73 -0.60
C GLU A 131 -24.63 -28.70 0.91
N ASN A 132 -23.77 -28.01 1.66
CA ASN A 132 -23.91 -27.86 3.12
C ASN A 132 -24.64 -26.56 3.53
N LEU A 133 -25.10 -25.74 2.58
CA LEU A 133 -25.94 -24.59 2.90
C LEU A 133 -27.35 -25.09 3.20
N ILE A 134 -27.64 -25.29 4.48
CA ILE A 134 -29.02 -25.33 4.95
C ILE A 134 -29.52 -23.89 4.91
N LEU A 135 -30.36 -23.59 3.90
CA LEU A 135 -31.22 -22.41 3.96
C LEU A 135 -32.26 -22.70 5.03
N GLU A 136 -32.03 -22.19 6.24
CA GLU A 136 -33.06 -22.16 7.26
C GLU A 136 -34.02 -21.02 6.89
N GLU A 137 -35.15 -21.36 6.26
CA GLU A 137 -36.27 -20.44 6.08
C GLU A 137 -36.88 -20.17 7.45
N VAL A 138 -36.52 -19.05 8.06
CA VAL A 138 -37.14 -18.59 9.30
C VAL A 138 -38.44 -17.86 8.92
N GLU A 139 -39.59 -18.44 9.27
CA GLU A 139 -40.87 -17.74 9.11
C GLU A 139 -40.91 -16.53 10.05
N VAL A 140 -41.15 -15.35 9.49
CA VAL A 140 -41.19 -14.06 10.21
C VAL A 140 -42.22 -14.04 11.34
N ASN A 141 -43.20 -14.96 11.31
CA ASN A 141 -44.26 -15.06 12.31
C ASN A 141 -43.75 -15.45 13.70
N ASP A 142 -42.55 -16.04 13.83
CA ASP A 142 -41.97 -16.38 15.14
C ASP A 142 -41.56 -15.14 15.97
N PHE A 143 -41.44 -13.97 15.34
CA PHE A 143 -41.01 -12.73 15.99
C PHE A 143 -42.14 -11.72 16.22
N ILE A 144 -43.37 -12.02 15.78
CA ILE A 144 -44.53 -11.20 16.12
C ILE A 144 -45.22 -11.86 17.32
N GLN A 145 -44.71 -11.55 18.53
CA GLN A 145 -45.52 -11.72 19.73
C GLN A 145 -46.64 -10.66 19.73
N GLU A 146 -47.86 -11.12 20.03
CA GLU A 146 -49.15 -10.43 20.01
C GLU A 146 -49.17 -8.98 20.54
#